data_AF-A0A6G9YKP6-F1
#
_entry.id   AF-A0A6G9YKP6-F1
#
_cell.length_a   1.000
_cell.length_b   1.000
_cell.length_c   1.000
_cell.angle_alpha   90.00
_cell.angle_beta   90.00
_cell.angle_gamma   90.00
#
_symmetry.space_group_name_H-M   'P 1'
#
loop_
_entity.id
_entity.type
_entity.pdbx_description
1 polymer ?
#
loop_
_entity_poly.entity_id
_entity_poly.type
_entity_poly.pdbx_seq_one_letter_code
_entity_poly.pdbx_strand_id
1 'polypeptide(L)'
;MHNATFGPAHWTPATRNGEPVPDVWTKELLRRDHGDSFTLLRLGFGAKFELSGSANDRLLVLDGEFTAADREQTYRRGAYCAGGADVLSGHAGCLALVLTGDRLGAPAADVFSPDGWLESGPGQWFRLLLDVTFDEHFDERVIGLSYFEPCSTAPRHPHRTAHRILFLDGEADDELVFPDGTRRTAHRMRGDFVDYPYPIQHQTFSGTGCTILFAHEPISTT
;
A
#
# COMPACT_ATOMS: atom_id res chain seq x y z
N MET A 1 20.66 8.93 4.32
CA MET A 1 20.55 8.15 3.06
C MET A 1 19.18 7.51 3.06
N HIS A 2 18.29 7.97 2.18
CA HIS A 2 16.99 7.35 1.95
C HIS A 2 17.18 6.15 1.02
N ASN A 3 16.94 4.94 1.51
CA ASN A 3 16.87 3.75 0.66
C ASN A 3 15.41 3.58 0.25
N ALA A 4 15.04 4.09 -0.93
CA ALA A 4 13.69 3.87 -1.49
C ALA A 4 13.33 2.38 -1.39
N THR A 5 12.13 2.07 -0.92
CA THR A 5 11.75 0.69 -0.58
C THR A 5 11.71 -0.22 -1.80
N PHE A 6 11.45 0.32 -3.00
CA PHE A 6 11.54 -0.43 -4.26
C PHE A 6 12.99 -0.67 -4.74
N GLY A 7 13.97 -0.01 -4.12
CA GLY A 7 15.39 -0.23 -4.39
C GLY A 7 15.88 -1.63 -3.98
N PRO A 8 17.09 -2.02 -4.43
CA PRO A 8 17.59 -3.39 -4.31
C PRO A 8 17.98 -3.80 -2.88
N ALA A 9 18.07 -2.87 -1.94
CA ALA A 9 18.45 -3.18 -0.56
C ALA A 9 17.33 -3.93 0.20
N HIS A 10 17.72 -4.84 1.09
CA HIS A 10 16.83 -5.54 2.04
C HIS A 10 15.75 -6.44 1.43
N TRP A 11 15.94 -6.90 0.18
CA TRP A 11 15.15 -8.00 -0.37
C TRP A 11 15.66 -9.34 0.14
N THR A 12 14.76 -10.21 0.56
CA THR A 12 15.04 -11.58 0.99
C THR A 12 14.43 -12.56 0.00
N PRO A 13 15.15 -13.63 -0.41
CA PRO A 13 14.54 -14.72 -1.17
C PRO A 13 13.29 -15.23 -0.43
N ALA A 14 12.18 -15.39 -1.15
CA ALA A 14 11.02 -16.06 -0.56
C ALA A 14 11.35 -17.52 -0.34
N THR A 15 10.73 -18.16 0.66
CA THR A 15 10.98 -19.56 0.98
C THR A 15 9.70 -20.38 0.93
N ARG A 16 9.82 -21.65 0.56
CA ARG A 16 8.77 -22.67 0.63
C ARG A 16 9.36 -23.88 1.34
N ASN A 17 8.74 -24.29 2.44
CA ASN A 17 9.25 -25.38 3.30
C ASN A 17 10.71 -25.17 3.75
N GLY A 18 11.10 -23.91 3.99
CA GLY A 18 12.47 -23.53 4.39
C GLY A 18 13.47 -23.37 3.23
N GLU A 19 13.10 -23.74 2.02
CA GLU A 19 13.98 -23.64 0.84
C GLU A 19 13.68 -22.37 0.02
N PRO A 20 14.69 -21.63 -0.45
CA PRO A 20 14.50 -20.48 -1.32
C PRO A 20 13.75 -20.85 -2.62
N VAL A 21 12.74 -20.07 -2.98
CA VAL A 21 12.04 -20.20 -4.26
C VAL A 21 12.81 -19.39 -5.32
N PRO A 22 13.23 -20.00 -6.45
CA PRO A 22 13.93 -19.29 -7.51
C PRO A 22 13.11 -18.11 -8.04
N ASP A 23 13.79 -16.99 -8.25
CA ASP A 23 13.22 -15.78 -8.82
C ASP A 23 12.02 -15.18 -8.07
N VAL A 24 11.91 -15.46 -6.77
CA VAL A 24 10.90 -14.86 -5.90
C VAL A 24 11.58 -14.19 -4.72
N TRP A 25 11.27 -12.92 -4.52
CA TRP A 25 11.80 -12.14 -3.41
C TRP A 25 10.69 -11.42 -2.67
N THR A 26 10.89 -11.24 -1.38
CA THR A 26 10.02 -10.48 -0.50
C THR A 26 10.82 -9.35 0.14
N LYS A 27 10.12 -8.29 0.51
CA LYS A 27 10.66 -7.22 1.34
C LYS A 27 9.59 -6.78 2.32
N GLU A 28 9.84 -7.07 3.59
CA GLU A 28 8.96 -6.67 4.68
C GLU A 28 9.06 -5.15 4.88
N LEU A 29 7.91 -4.47 4.86
CA LEU A 29 7.82 -3.02 5.10
C LEU A 29 7.39 -2.75 6.52
N LEU A 30 6.41 -3.54 6.97
CA LEU A 30 5.90 -3.55 8.32
C LEU A 30 5.38 -4.96 8.63
N ARG A 31 5.82 -5.52 9.74
CA ARG A 31 5.25 -6.75 10.30
C ARG A 31 4.73 -6.47 11.69
N ARG A 32 3.51 -6.92 11.94
CA ARG A 32 2.86 -6.87 13.25
C ARG A 32 2.31 -8.25 13.58
N ASP A 33 2.47 -8.67 14.83
CA ASP A 33 1.82 -9.89 15.33
C ASP A 33 0.29 -9.70 15.43
N HIS A 34 -0.15 -8.45 15.59
CA HIS A 34 -1.55 -8.03 15.61
C HIS A 34 -1.69 -6.71 14.84
N GLY A 35 -2.66 -6.62 13.92
CA GLY A 35 -2.87 -5.46 13.06
C GLY A 35 -2.29 -5.65 11.66
N ASP A 36 -2.08 -4.54 10.94
CA ASP A 36 -1.69 -4.63 9.54
C ASP A 36 -0.23 -5.00 9.34
N SER A 37 0.01 -5.82 8.31
CA SER A 37 1.34 -6.11 7.78
C SER A 37 1.40 -5.80 6.29
N PHE A 38 2.56 -5.28 5.87
CA PHE A 38 2.83 -4.81 4.50
C PHE A 38 4.12 -5.46 4.02
N THR A 39 4.03 -6.22 2.94
CA THR A 39 5.18 -6.90 2.34
C THR A 39 5.17 -6.69 0.84
N LEU A 40 6.30 -6.25 0.27
CA LEU A 40 6.47 -6.29 -1.18
C LEU A 40 6.85 -7.69 -1.62
N LEU A 41 6.22 -8.14 -2.70
CA LEU A 41 6.51 -9.37 -3.40
C LEU A 41 7.02 -9.05 -4.80
N ARG A 42 8.18 -9.59 -5.16
CA ARG A 42 8.73 -9.53 -6.51
C ARG A 42 8.82 -10.93 -7.08
N LEU A 43 8.17 -11.12 -8.22
CA LEU A 43 8.24 -12.32 -9.06
C LEU A 43 9.07 -11.99 -10.30
N GLY A 44 10.16 -12.72 -10.51
CA GLY A 44 10.94 -12.67 -11.75
C GLY A 44 10.17 -13.28 -12.91
N PHE A 45 10.79 -13.35 -14.08
CA PHE A 45 10.16 -13.90 -15.29
C PHE A 45 9.76 -15.37 -15.11
N GLY A 46 8.48 -15.70 -15.32
CA GLY A 46 7.99 -17.08 -15.28
C GLY A 46 8.08 -17.75 -13.91
N ALA A 47 8.34 -16.98 -12.86
CA ALA A 47 8.39 -17.45 -11.49
C ALA A 47 7.03 -18.00 -11.07
N LYS A 48 7.06 -19.17 -10.42
CA LYS A 48 5.88 -19.80 -9.80
C LYS A 48 5.98 -19.66 -8.31
N PHE A 49 4.94 -19.12 -7.68
CA PHE A 49 4.91 -18.92 -6.25
C PHE A 49 3.52 -19.20 -5.71
N GLU A 50 3.46 -19.78 -4.52
CA GLU A 50 2.19 -19.96 -3.81
C GLU A 50 2.08 -18.77 -2.87
N LEU A 51 1.08 -17.93 -3.09
CA LEU A 51 0.86 -16.79 -2.22
C LEU A 51 0.44 -17.29 -0.84
N SER A 52 1.39 -17.30 0.10
CA SER A 52 1.08 -17.52 1.51
C SER A 52 0.08 -16.46 1.96
N GLY A 53 -1.01 -16.88 2.59
CA GLY A 53 -2.04 -15.98 3.09
C GLY A 53 -3.42 -16.60 3.14
N SER A 54 -4.37 -15.81 3.61
CA SER A 54 -5.79 -16.15 3.64
C SER A 54 -6.53 -15.45 2.50
N ALA A 55 -7.77 -15.87 2.23
CA ALA A 55 -8.68 -15.14 1.34
C ALA A 55 -8.99 -13.70 1.83
N ASN A 56 -8.64 -13.37 3.08
CA ASN A 56 -8.81 -12.03 3.65
C ASN A 56 -7.63 -11.11 3.34
N ASP A 57 -6.47 -11.65 2.95
CA ASP A 57 -5.33 -10.86 2.51
C ASP A 57 -5.60 -10.25 1.13
N ARG A 58 -4.92 -9.15 0.84
CA ARG A 58 -5.04 -8.45 -0.43
C ARG A 58 -3.69 -8.29 -1.11
N LEU A 59 -3.72 -8.41 -2.43
CA LEU A 59 -2.59 -8.11 -3.28
C LEU A 59 -2.93 -6.96 -4.19
N LEU A 60 -2.15 -5.90 -4.13
CA LEU A 60 -2.16 -4.81 -5.10
C LEU A 60 -1.00 -5.00 -6.08
N VAL A 61 -1.29 -5.19 -7.36
CA VAL A 61 -0.27 -5.26 -8.40
C VAL A 61 0.25 -3.86 -8.71
N LEU A 62 1.52 -3.61 -8.41
CA LEU A 62 2.17 -2.32 -8.57
C LEU A 62 2.83 -2.18 -9.95
N ASP A 63 3.33 -3.29 -10.48
CA ASP A 63 3.97 -3.36 -11.78
C ASP A 63 3.93 -4.80 -12.36
N GLY A 64 3.98 -4.90 -13.68
CA GLY A 64 3.93 -6.18 -14.40
C GLY A 64 2.58 -6.90 -14.26
N GLU A 65 2.63 -8.23 -14.29
CA GLU A 65 1.44 -9.08 -14.24
C GLU A 65 1.73 -10.50 -13.74
N PHE A 66 0.68 -11.15 -13.22
CA PHE A 66 0.69 -12.58 -12.92
C PHE A 66 -0.67 -13.21 -13.22
N THR A 67 -0.69 -14.53 -13.41
CA THR A 67 -1.91 -15.32 -13.55
C THR A 67 -2.10 -16.19 -12.30
N ALA A 68 -3.28 -16.09 -11.67
CA ALA A 68 -3.67 -16.98 -10.59
C ALA A 68 -4.20 -18.30 -11.16
N ALA A 69 -3.59 -19.42 -10.77
CA ALA A 69 -3.85 -20.74 -11.34
C ALA A 69 -5.23 -21.30 -10.96
N ASP A 70 -5.76 -20.95 -9.79
CA ASP A 70 -7.09 -21.37 -9.31
C ASP A 70 -8.25 -20.74 -10.10
N ARG A 71 -8.02 -19.55 -10.66
CA ARG A 71 -9.04 -18.73 -11.35
C ARG A 71 -8.82 -18.61 -12.85
N GLU A 72 -7.67 -19.07 -13.35
CA GLU A 72 -7.19 -18.81 -14.71
C GLU A 72 -7.25 -17.32 -15.10
N GLN A 73 -7.12 -16.43 -14.10
CA GLN A 73 -7.28 -14.99 -14.27
C GLN A 73 -5.92 -14.30 -14.20
N THR A 74 -5.63 -13.47 -15.21
CA THR A 74 -4.46 -12.59 -15.23
C THR A 74 -4.78 -11.27 -14.54
N TYR A 75 -3.92 -10.90 -13.58
CA TYR A 75 -3.94 -9.64 -12.86
C TYR A 75 -2.75 -8.77 -13.31
N ARG A 76 -3.03 -7.52 -13.64
CA ARG A 76 -2.05 -6.53 -14.13
C ARG A 76 -1.93 -5.37 -13.15
N ARG A 77 -0.97 -4.47 -13.36
CA ARG A 77 -0.86 -3.21 -12.60
C ARG A 77 -2.24 -2.56 -12.37
N GLY A 78 -2.53 -2.25 -11.12
CA GLY A 78 -3.83 -1.72 -10.68
C GLY A 78 -4.82 -2.78 -10.20
N ALA A 79 -4.58 -4.07 -10.45
CA ALA A 79 -5.41 -5.12 -9.91
C ALA A 79 -5.26 -5.23 -8.39
N TYR A 80 -6.40 -5.27 -7.70
CA TYR A 80 -6.52 -5.53 -6.27
C TYR A 80 -7.24 -6.86 -6.08
N CYS A 81 -6.54 -7.90 -5.64
CA CYS A 81 -7.07 -9.26 -5.63
C CYS A 81 -6.90 -9.95 -4.28
N ALA A 82 -7.71 -10.98 -4.03
CA ALA A 82 -7.59 -11.80 -2.84
C ALA A 82 -6.34 -12.70 -2.92
N GLY A 83 -5.66 -12.86 -1.79
CA GLY A 83 -4.52 -13.77 -1.64
C GLY A 83 -4.88 -15.26 -1.63
N GLY A 84 -3.92 -16.10 -1.25
CA GLY A 84 -4.10 -17.55 -1.08
C GLY A 84 -4.21 -18.35 -2.37
N ALA A 85 -3.56 -17.89 -3.45
CA ALA A 85 -3.57 -18.58 -4.75
C ALA A 85 -2.15 -18.89 -5.24
N ASP A 86 -2.01 -19.97 -6.00
CA ASP A 86 -0.82 -20.22 -6.82
C ASP A 86 -0.76 -19.21 -7.96
N VAL A 87 0.39 -18.57 -8.14
CA VAL A 87 0.61 -17.55 -9.16
C VAL A 87 1.77 -17.88 -10.08
N LEU A 88 1.61 -17.53 -11.35
CA LEU A 88 2.64 -17.56 -12.38
C LEU A 88 2.83 -16.15 -12.94
N SER A 89 4.03 -15.58 -12.80
CA SER A 89 4.32 -14.26 -13.36
C SER A 89 4.47 -14.29 -14.89
N GLY A 90 4.10 -13.17 -15.53
CA GLY A 90 4.27 -12.98 -16.97
C GLY A 90 5.71 -12.67 -17.38
N HIS A 91 5.88 -12.30 -18.66
CA HIS A 91 7.19 -11.97 -19.25
C HIS A 91 7.92 -10.80 -18.58
N ALA A 92 7.16 -9.81 -18.10
CA ALA A 92 7.70 -8.63 -17.41
C ALA A 92 8.02 -8.89 -15.92
N GLY A 93 7.75 -10.10 -15.40
CA GLY A 93 7.69 -10.33 -13.97
C GLY A 93 6.51 -9.59 -13.32
N CYS A 94 6.55 -9.49 -11.99
CA CYS A 94 5.55 -8.76 -11.23
C CYS A 94 6.15 -8.14 -9.96
N LEU A 95 5.72 -6.91 -9.64
CA LEU A 95 5.86 -6.31 -8.32
C LEU A 95 4.46 -6.13 -7.73
N ALA A 96 4.22 -6.71 -6.56
CA ALA A 96 2.96 -6.58 -5.84
C ALA A 96 3.20 -6.16 -4.39
N LEU A 97 2.22 -5.50 -3.79
CA LEU A 97 2.12 -5.28 -2.35
C LEU A 97 1.13 -6.30 -1.78
N VAL A 98 1.61 -7.11 -0.84
CA VAL A 98 0.79 -7.99 -0.01
C VAL A 98 0.40 -7.24 1.26
N LEU A 99 -0.90 -7.21 1.51
CA LEU A 99 -1.56 -6.56 2.64
C LEU A 99 -2.26 -7.64 3.47
N THR A 100 -1.92 -7.72 4.73
CA THR A 100 -2.59 -8.57 5.72
C THR A 100 -3.15 -7.69 6.82
N GLY A 101 -4.38 -7.96 7.24
CA GLY A 101 -5.08 -7.17 8.24
C GLY A 101 -6.59 -7.32 8.11
N ASP A 102 -7.33 -6.64 8.99
CA ASP A 102 -8.79 -6.70 8.99
C ASP A 102 -9.39 -5.68 8.02
N ARG A 103 -10.55 -6.01 7.44
CA ARG A 103 -11.34 -5.08 6.62
C ARG A 103 -10.46 -4.38 5.57
N LEU A 104 -9.88 -5.15 4.64
CA LEU A 104 -9.10 -4.62 3.53
C LEU A 104 -9.94 -4.35 2.27
N GLY A 105 -11.26 -4.53 2.34
CA GLY A 105 -12.17 -4.27 1.23
C GLY A 105 -12.27 -5.41 0.23
N ALA A 106 -13.04 -5.23 -0.83
CA ALA A 106 -13.27 -6.27 -1.83
C ALA A 106 -12.23 -6.20 -2.97
N PRO A 107 -11.95 -7.32 -3.67
CA PRO A 107 -11.19 -7.29 -4.91
C PRO A 107 -11.74 -6.31 -5.95
N ALA A 108 -10.85 -5.67 -6.71
CA ALA A 108 -11.17 -4.78 -7.82
C ALA A 108 -10.20 -5.03 -8.98
N ALA A 109 -10.72 -5.02 -10.22
CA ALA A 109 -9.92 -5.29 -11.40
C ALA A 109 -8.88 -4.19 -11.69
N ASP A 110 -9.24 -2.94 -11.41
CA ASP A 110 -8.37 -1.78 -11.56
C ASP A 110 -8.73 -0.72 -10.50
N VAL A 111 -7.82 -0.46 -9.57
CA VAL A 111 -7.95 0.59 -8.56
C VAL A 111 -7.39 1.93 -9.00
N PHE A 112 -6.63 1.97 -10.10
CA PHE A 112 -6.10 3.20 -10.67
C PHE A 112 -7.00 3.80 -11.76
N SER A 113 -8.03 3.08 -12.18
CA SER A 113 -9.06 3.62 -13.07
C SER A 113 -9.70 4.87 -12.46
N PRO A 114 -10.09 5.86 -13.29
CA PRO A 114 -10.71 7.10 -12.81
C PRO A 114 -12.07 6.88 -12.14
N ASP A 115 -12.72 5.74 -12.39
CA ASP A 115 -13.98 5.38 -11.76
C ASP A 115 -13.80 5.19 -10.24
N GLY A 116 -14.69 5.83 -9.47
CA GLY A 116 -14.71 5.72 -8.00
C GLY A 116 -13.75 6.68 -7.27
N TRP A 117 -13.04 7.55 -7.98
CA TRP A 117 -12.31 8.65 -7.36
C TRP A 117 -13.27 9.78 -6.96
N LEU A 118 -13.05 10.34 -5.78
CA LEU A 118 -13.80 11.43 -5.18
C LEU A 118 -12.86 12.58 -4.86
N GLU A 119 -13.26 13.81 -5.15
CA GLU A 119 -12.49 15.00 -4.77
C GLU A 119 -12.60 15.21 -3.25
N SER A 120 -11.46 15.27 -2.55
CA SER A 120 -11.39 15.61 -1.11
C SER A 120 -10.99 17.05 -0.85
N GLY A 121 -10.52 17.77 -1.87
CA GLY A 121 -10.14 19.17 -1.80
C GLY A 121 -9.46 19.63 -3.08
N PRO A 122 -9.03 20.90 -3.17
CA PRO A 122 -8.41 21.43 -4.38
C PRO A 122 -7.20 20.60 -4.82
N GLY A 123 -7.30 20.00 -6.00
CA GLY A 123 -6.27 19.15 -6.60
C GLY A 123 -6.02 17.83 -5.85
N GLN A 124 -6.95 17.40 -5.00
CA GLN A 124 -6.84 16.18 -4.22
C GLN A 124 -8.03 15.26 -4.46
N TRP A 125 -7.69 14.02 -4.76
CA TRP A 125 -8.64 12.98 -5.05
C TRP A 125 -8.32 11.77 -4.18
N PHE A 126 -9.34 11.03 -3.78
CA PHE A 126 -9.16 9.76 -3.09
C PHE A 126 -10.12 8.71 -3.63
N ARG A 127 -9.72 7.45 -3.45
CA ARG A 127 -10.56 6.28 -3.71
C ARG A 127 -10.42 5.33 -2.55
N LEU A 128 -11.52 5.04 -1.85
CA LEU A 128 -11.52 4.00 -0.82
C LEU A 128 -11.55 2.62 -1.48
N LEU A 129 -10.79 1.69 -0.90
CA LEU A 129 -10.87 0.26 -1.25
C LEU A 129 -11.91 -0.47 -0.38
N LEU A 130 -12.38 0.21 0.67
CA LEU A 130 -13.48 -0.23 1.52
C LEU A 130 -14.80 0.43 1.12
N ASP A 131 -15.87 -0.33 1.27
CA ASP A 131 -17.23 0.22 1.25
C ASP A 131 -17.51 0.82 2.64
N VAL A 132 -17.37 2.15 2.75
CA VAL A 132 -17.57 2.90 3.99
C VAL A 132 -18.49 4.09 3.73
N THR A 133 -19.45 4.28 4.63
CA THR A 133 -20.29 5.48 4.67
C THR A 133 -19.67 6.47 5.66
N PHE A 134 -19.46 7.71 5.23
CA PHE A 134 -18.96 8.80 6.08
C PHE A 134 -20.12 9.42 6.87
N ASP A 135 -20.56 8.76 7.93
CA ASP A 135 -21.60 9.24 8.84
C ASP A 135 -21.12 9.31 10.30
N GLU A 136 -22.03 9.56 11.24
CA GLU A 136 -21.71 9.67 12.68
C GLU A 136 -21.16 8.38 13.30
N HIS A 137 -21.28 7.23 12.63
CA HIS A 137 -20.76 5.92 13.04
C HIS A 137 -19.50 5.54 12.27
N PHE A 138 -18.89 6.47 11.54
CA PHE A 138 -17.68 6.23 10.77
C PHE A 138 -16.58 5.64 11.66
N ASP A 139 -16.18 4.40 11.34
CA ASP A 139 -14.98 3.81 11.88
C ASP A 139 -13.77 4.35 11.10
N GLU A 140 -12.80 4.92 11.81
CA GLU A 140 -11.58 5.47 11.24
C GLU A 140 -10.71 4.42 10.52
N ARG A 141 -11.07 3.12 10.57
CA ARG A 141 -10.49 2.07 9.72
C ARG A 141 -10.79 2.33 8.24
N VAL A 142 -9.79 2.84 7.53
CA VAL A 142 -9.85 3.03 6.07
C VAL A 142 -8.57 2.54 5.38
N ILE A 143 -8.71 2.04 4.17
CA ILE A 143 -7.61 1.81 3.23
C ILE A 143 -8.05 2.36 1.88
N GLY A 144 -7.15 3.07 1.22
CA GLY A 144 -7.49 3.81 0.01
C GLY A 144 -6.27 4.28 -0.77
N LEU A 145 -6.55 4.90 -1.89
CA LEU A 145 -5.58 5.62 -2.70
C LEU A 145 -5.86 7.11 -2.59
N SER A 146 -4.81 7.93 -2.55
CA SER A 146 -4.91 9.38 -2.73
C SER A 146 -4.03 9.81 -3.89
N TYR A 147 -4.58 10.71 -4.71
CA TYR A 147 -3.91 11.34 -5.83
C TYR A 147 -3.84 12.84 -5.57
N PHE A 148 -2.64 13.37 -5.75
CA PHE A 148 -2.29 14.76 -5.58
C PHE A 148 -1.92 15.30 -6.96
N GLU A 149 -2.66 16.30 -7.42
CA GLU A 149 -2.25 17.11 -8.56
C GLU A 149 -0.99 17.93 -8.21
N PRO A 150 -0.22 18.39 -9.21
CA PRO A 150 0.89 19.30 -8.96
C PRO A 150 0.46 20.52 -8.15
N CYS A 151 1.28 20.88 -7.15
CA CYS A 151 1.06 21.97 -6.20
C CYS A 151 -0.13 21.76 -5.23
N SER A 152 -0.66 20.55 -5.09
CA SER A 152 -1.72 20.24 -4.12
C SER A 152 -1.17 19.83 -2.75
N THR A 153 -1.99 19.96 -1.69
CA THR A 153 -1.54 19.76 -0.30
C THR A 153 -2.60 19.11 0.57
N ALA A 154 -2.31 17.97 1.20
CA ALA A 154 -3.15 17.43 2.26
C ALA A 154 -2.85 18.17 3.57
N PRO A 155 -3.78 18.99 4.09
CA PRO A 155 -3.55 19.70 5.33
C PRO A 155 -3.49 18.73 6.51
N ARG A 156 -2.92 19.21 7.62
CA ARG A 156 -2.94 18.47 8.89
C ARG A 156 -4.38 18.17 9.30
N HIS A 157 -4.64 16.90 9.56
CA HIS A 157 -5.94 16.43 9.99
C HIS A 157 -5.77 15.39 11.11
N PRO A 158 -6.38 15.59 12.29
CA PRO A 158 -6.18 14.71 13.43
C PRO A 158 -7.01 13.44 13.29
N HIS A 159 -6.36 12.29 13.43
CA HIS A 159 -7.01 10.98 13.59
C HIS A 159 -6.56 10.31 14.87
N ARG A 160 -7.38 9.39 15.39
CA ARG A 160 -6.99 8.47 16.48
C ARG A 160 -6.57 7.12 15.88
N THR A 161 -5.78 7.17 14.82
CA THR A 161 -5.26 6.01 14.10
C THR A 161 -3.75 6.07 13.95
N ALA A 162 -3.15 4.90 13.73
CA ALA A 162 -1.86 4.85 13.05
C ALA A 162 -2.10 5.03 11.54
N HIS A 163 -1.25 5.80 10.87
CA HIS A 163 -1.38 6.09 9.45
C HIS A 163 -0.18 5.52 8.69
N ARG A 164 -0.43 4.76 7.64
CA ARG A 164 0.61 4.09 6.84
C ARG A 164 0.48 4.48 5.40
N ILE A 165 1.61 4.91 4.82
CA ILE A 165 1.63 5.46 3.47
C ILE A 165 2.69 4.74 2.66
N LEU A 166 2.31 4.30 1.46
CA LEU A 166 3.23 3.87 0.42
C LEU A 166 3.11 4.82 -0.77
N PHE A 167 4.20 5.48 -1.13
CA PHE A 167 4.28 6.31 -2.32
C PHE A 167 4.35 5.41 -3.56
N LEU A 168 3.30 5.41 -4.38
CA LEU A 168 3.18 4.55 -5.56
C LEU A 168 3.78 5.18 -6.80
N ASP A 169 3.68 6.51 -6.91
CA ASP A 169 4.20 7.31 -8.00
C ASP A 169 4.43 8.77 -7.56
N GLY A 170 5.27 9.49 -8.31
CA GLY A 170 5.61 10.89 -8.07
C GLY A 170 6.40 11.12 -6.77
N GLU A 171 6.31 12.34 -6.26
CA GLU A 171 7.04 12.79 -5.08
C GLU A 171 6.23 13.83 -4.27
N ALA A 172 6.53 13.92 -2.97
CA ALA A 172 5.96 14.92 -2.09
C ALA A 172 6.89 15.18 -0.91
N ASP A 173 6.82 16.38 -0.36
CA ASP A 173 7.35 16.66 0.97
C ASP A 173 6.31 16.31 2.01
N ASP A 174 6.68 15.46 2.96
CA ASP A 174 5.81 15.02 4.05
C ASP A 174 6.34 15.57 5.38
N GLU A 175 5.59 16.48 5.99
CA GLU A 175 5.91 17.08 7.28
C GLU A 175 5.23 16.31 8.41
N LEU A 176 6.05 15.77 9.31
CA LEU A 176 5.64 15.12 10.54
C LEU A 176 5.58 16.14 11.68
N VAL A 177 4.53 16.05 12.47
CA VAL A 177 4.30 16.87 13.66
C VAL A 177 4.17 15.96 14.87
N PHE A 178 5.13 16.07 15.79
CA PHE A 178 5.19 15.27 17.02
C PHE A 178 4.38 15.92 18.16
N PRO A 179 4.00 15.17 19.20
CA PRO A 179 3.19 15.68 20.31
C PRO A 179 3.83 16.82 21.11
N ASP A 180 5.16 16.86 21.14
CA ASP A 180 5.93 17.92 21.78
C ASP A 180 6.01 19.20 20.92
N GLY A 181 5.39 19.19 19.73
CA GLY A 181 5.40 20.29 18.77
C GLY A 181 6.60 20.26 17.81
N THR A 182 7.53 19.32 17.96
CA THR A 182 8.66 19.14 17.04
C THR A 182 8.13 18.84 15.63
N ARG A 183 8.79 19.39 14.61
CA ARG A 183 8.44 19.16 13.20
C ARG A 183 9.62 18.60 12.42
N ARG A 184 9.33 17.67 11.51
CA ARG A 184 10.32 17.08 10.61
C ARG A 184 9.73 16.89 9.23
N THR A 185 10.35 17.50 8.22
CA THR A 185 9.98 17.28 6.83
C THR A 185 10.92 16.28 6.19
N ALA A 186 10.36 15.32 5.48
CA ALA A 186 11.11 14.38 4.66
C ALA A 186 10.58 14.44 3.22
N HIS A 187 11.48 14.54 2.26
CA HIS A 187 11.16 14.38 0.86
C HIS A 187 10.89 12.90 0.57
N ARG A 188 9.71 12.61 0.03
CA ARG A 188 9.22 11.26 -0.26
C ARG A 188 9.09 11.07 -1.75
N MET A 189 9.47 9.90 -2.23
CA MET A 189 9.39 9.54 -3.63
C MET A 189 8.76 8.16 -3.82
N ARG A 190 8.46 7.81 -5.07
CA ARG A 190 8.00 6.46 -5.44
C ARG A 190 8.80 5.37 -4.75
N GLY A 191 8.08 4.51 -4.04
CA GLY A 191 8.60 3.41 -3.28
C GLY A 191 8.92 3.75 -1.83
N ASP A 192 8.78 4.98 -1.35
CA ASP A 192 8.91 5.24 0.09
C ASP A 192 7.70 4.71 0.85
N PHE A 193 7.96 3.94 1.91
CA PHE A 193 6.96 3.49 2.86
C PHE A 193 7.16 4.23 4.19
N VAL A 194 6.07 4.65 4.81
CA VAL A 194 6.10 5.38 6.07
C VAL A 194 5.03 4.87 7.01
N ASP A 195 5.43 4.55 8.25
CA ASP A 195 4.56 4.17 9.36
C ASP A 195 4.51 5.33 10.37
N TYR A 196 3.35 5.97 10.48
CA TYR A 196 3.06 7.03 11.44
C TYR A 196 2.28 6.45 12.62
N PRO A 197 2.95 6.03 13.71
CA PRO A 197 2.23 5.61 14.89
C PRO A 197 1.48 6.81 15.50
N TYR A 198 0.28 6.57 16.02
CA TYR A 198 -0.38 7.55 16.86
C TYR A 198 0.52 7.94 18.05
N PRO A 199 0.55 9.22 18.48
CA PRO A 199 -0.24 10.37 18.01
C PRO A 199 0.48 11.28 16.99
N ILE A 200 1.44 10.77 16.21
CA ILE A 200 2.15 11.58 15.21
C ILE A 200 1.16 12.03 14.13
N GLN A 201 1.13 13.33 13.86
CA GLN A 201 0.34 13.91 12.77
C GLN A 201 1.24 14.16 11.57
N HIS A 202 0.64 14.27 10.39
CA HIS A 202 1.38 14.63 9.18
C HIS A 202 0.57 15.53 8.24
N GLN A 203 1.27 16.17 7.33
CA GLN A 203 0.71 16.89 6.19
C GLN A 203 1.62 16.71 4.98
N THR A 204 1.03 16.64 3.80
CA THR A 204 1.75 16.26 2.57
C THR A 204 1.62 17.37 1.54
N PHE A 205 2.73 17.74 0.92
CA PHE A 205 2.84 18.77 -0.11
C PHE A 205 3.43 18.16 -1.37
N SER A 206 2.66 18.06 -2.44
CA SER A 206 3.19 17.54 -3.70
C SER A 206 3.43 18.67 -4.69
N GLY A 207 4.70 19.02 -4.93
CA GLY A 207 5.06 20.04 -5.90
C GLY A 207 4.81 19.61 -7.35
N THR A 208 4.99 18.32 -7.65
CA THR A 208 4.97 17.76 -9.01
C THR A 208 3.84 16.75 -9.24
N GLY A 209 3.05 16.46 -8.20
CA GLY A 209 2.00 15.44 -8.20
C GLY A 209 2.50 14.10 -7.69
N CYS A 210 1.63 13.35 -7.01
CA CYS A 210 1.94 12.01 -6.52
C CYS A 210 0.69 11.14 -6.35
N THR A 211 0.90 9.83 -6.30
CA THR A 211 -0.14 8.87 -5.90
C THR A 211 0.36 8.05 -4.72
N ILE A 212 -0.44 7.94 -3.69
CA ILE A 212 -0.14 7.15 -2.49
C ILE A 212 -1.21 6.08 -2.26
N LEU A 213 -0.81 4.94 -1.71
CA LEU A 213 -1.70 4.08 -0.93
C LEU A 213 -1.64 4.55 0.51
N PHE A 214 -2.79 4.69 1.15
CA PHE A 214 -2.88 5.02 2.56
C PHE A 214 -3.73 4.01 3.32
N ALA A 215 -3.40 3.79 4.59
CA ALA A 215 -4.18 2.98 5.51
C ALA A 215 -4.23 3.64 6.90
N HIS A 216 -5.43 3.78 7.45
CA HIS A 216 -5.68 4.15 8.83
C HIS A 216 -6.00 2.88 9.61
N GLU A 217 -5.21 2.58 10.64
CA GLU A 217 -5.53 1.53 11.60
C GLU A 217 -5.95 2.14 12.93
N PRO A 218 -7.19 1.86 13.39
CA PRO A 218 -7.63 2.25 14.71
C PRO A 218 -6.69 1.72 15.78
N ILE A 219 -6.37 2.57 16.76
CA ILE A 219 -5.61 2.12 17.93
C ILE A 219 -6.53 1.18 18.70
N SER A 220 -6.06 -0.04 18.97
CA SER A 220 -6.77 -0.94 19.88
C SER A 220 -6.91 -0.26 21.24
N THR A 221 -8.13 0.14 21.58
CA THR A 221 -8.47 0.60 22.92
C THR A 221 -8.55 -0.64 23.79
N THR A 222 -7.43 -0.96 24.43
CA THR A 222 -7.45 -1.90 25.57
C THR A 222 -8.05 -1.22 26.78
#